data_AF-X0TE77-F1
#
_entry.id   AF-X0TE77-F1
#
_cell.length_a   1.000
_cell.length_b   1.000
_cell.length_c   1.000
_cell.angle_alpha   90.00
_cell.angle_beta   90.00
_cell.angle_gamma   90.00
#
_symmetry.space_group_name_H-M   'P 1'
#
loop_
_entity.id
_entity.type
_entity.pdbx_description
1 polymer ?
#
loop_
_entity_poly.entity_id
_entity_poly.type
_entity_poly.pdbx_seq_one_letter_code
_entity_poly.pdbx_strand_id
1 'polypeptide(L)'
;MSSELPPEKQQTGPDQPSREHRKCRKFLKRWLPRTEVLILLAGLVCTVLGKLVIVQRENPANLFAELAHVVLPDILFFAVIFLIISCLYILKPSAFSARCALVIAALVSVWSVLNVGWLIKSGVQLQPGILIVLVRDLGELWPLVQTHLLRSFKQVIVLITMVVVVGTYFLWRLLRPDKVVSVRIHHARWATGVAVAIVVLLFAQLMVRSETSLGFTSEVLGFSSHWYALASTVTNSYNNQYSAA
;
A
#
# COMPACT_ATOMS: atom_id res chain seq x y z
N MET A 1 -35.00 3.95 -77.28
CA MET A 1 -35.26 4.26 -75.86
C MET A 1 -34.37 3.35 -75.04
N SER A 2 -33.14 3.80 -74.76
CA SER A 2 -32.17 3.09 -73.92
C SER A 2 -32.27 3.69 -72.52
N SER A 3 -32.70 2.90 -71.53
CA SER A 3 -32.80 3.33 -70.15
C SER A 3 -31.43 3.22 -69.48
N GLU A 4 -30.78 4.36 -69.25
CA GLU A 4 -29.61 4.47 -68.38
C GLU A 4 -30.02 4.17 -66.93
N LEU A 5 -29.44 3.12 -66.36
CA LEU A 5 -29.59 2.77 -64.94
C LEU A 5 -28.65 3.65 -64.10
N PRO A 6 -29.11 4.18 -62.96
CA PRO A 6 -28.33 5.09 -62.13
C PRO A 6 -27.20 4.35 -61.38
N PRO A 7 -26.08 5.05 -61.11
CA PRO A 7 -24.91 4.45 -60.46
C PRO A 7 -25.20 4.10 -58.99
N GLU A 8 -24.92 2.84 -58.68
CA GLU A 8 -24.98 2.22 -57.36
C GLU A 8 -24.08 2.99 -56.38
N LYS A 9 -24.70 3.60 -55.35
CA LYS A 9 -23.98 4.34 -54.30
C LYS A 9 -23.13 3.36 -53.49
N GLN A 10 -21.81 3.40 -53.72
CA GLN A 10 -20.81 2.70 -52.92
C GLN A 10 -21.01 3.03 -51.43
N GLN A 11 -21.52 2.03 -50.71
CA GLN A 11 -21.75 2.07 -49.28
C GLN A 11 -20.40 2.14 -48.58
N THR A 12 -20.01 3.33 -48.14
CA THR A 12 -18.89 3.58 -47.24
C THR A 12 -19.09 2.73 -45.99
N GLY A 13 -18.31 1.66 -45.87
CA GLY A 13 -18.38 0.71 -44.77
C GLY A 13 -18.12 1.38 -43.42
N PRO A 14 -18.66 0.81 -42.33
CA PRO A 14 -18.58 1.40 -40.99
C PRO A 14 -17.12 1.67 -40.62
N ASP A 15 -16.85 2.93 -40.27
CA ASP A 15 -15.58 3.46 -39.79
C ASP A 15 -14.84 2.43 -38.94
N GLN A 16 -13.81 1.81 -39.51
CA GLN A 16 -12.94 0.94 -38.74
C GLN A 16 -12.30 1.80 -37.65
N PRO A 17 -12.57 1.56 -36.35
CA PRO A 17 -11.99 2.35 -35.29
C PRO A 17 -10.46 2.30 -35.46
N SER A 18 -9.90 3.48 -35.70
CA SER A 18 -8.56 3.67 -36.27
C SER A 18 -7.53 2.81 -35.54
N ARG A 19 -6.63 2.19 -36.29
CA ARG A 19 -5.55 1.33 -35.76
C ARG A 19 -4.73 2.03 -34.65
N GLU A 20 -4.73 3.36 -34.64
CA GLU A 20 -4.17 4.26 -33.62
C GLU A 20 -4.77 4.01 -32.22
N HIS A 21 -6.10 3.98 -32.09
CA HIS A 21 -6.77 3.74 -30.80
C HIS A 21 -6.41 2.37 -30.19
N ARG A 22 -6.20 1.35 -31.03
CA ARG A 22 -5.76 0.02 -30.57
C ARG A 22 -4.31 0.04 -30.07
N LYS A 23 -3.42 0.86 -30.64
CA LYS A 23 -2.03 1.01 -30.19
C LYS A 23 -1.97 1.76 -28.85
N CYS A 24 -2.66 2.90 -28.71
CA CYS A 24 -2.72 3.65 -27.45
C CYS A 24 -3.23 2.80 -26.29
N ARG A 25 -4.30 2.00 -26.50
CA ARG A 25 -4.85 1.15 -25.44
C ARG A 25 -3.89 0.04 -24.99
N LYS A 26 -3.12 -0.55 -25.92
CA LYS A 26 -2.10 -1.55 -25.59
C LYS A 26 -0.93 -0.93 -24.84
N PHE A 27 -0.52 0.28 -25.22
CA PHE A 27 0.55 1.01 -24.54
C PHE A 27 0.12 1.36 -23.10
N LEU A 28 -1.05 1.96 -22.93
CA LEU A 28 -1.58 2.32 -21.61
C LEU A 28 -1.69 1.10 -20.68
N LYS A 29 -2.16 -0.04 -21.21
CA LYS A 29 -2.26 -1.29 -20.43
C LYS A 29 -0.91 -1.88 -20.02
N ARG A 30 0.17 -1.52 -20.73
CA ARG A 30 1.54 -1.94 -20.39
C ARG A 30 2.15 -1.10 -19.26
N TRP A 31 1.65 0.13 -19.09
CA TRP A 31 2.08 1.07 -18.06
C TRP A 31 1.27 1.01 -16.78
N LEU A 32 0.08 0.41 -16.81
CA LEU A 32 -0.71 0.25 -15.60
C LEU A 32 0.04 -0.64 -14.60
N PRO A 33 0.40 -0.10 -13.42
CA PRO A 33 1.03 -0.88 -12.37
C PRO A 33 0.07 -2.00 -11.94
N ARG A 34 0.64 -3.13 -11.52
CA ARG A 34 -0.17 -4.28 -11.09
C ARG A 34 -0.99 -3.93 -9.86
N THR A 35 -2.11 -4.63 -9.67
CA THR A 35 -3.07 -4.30 -8.60
C THR A 35 -2.43 -4.34 -7.21
N GLU A 36 -1.54 -5.29 -6.93
CA GLU A 36 -0.79 -5.37 -5.67
C GLU A 36 0.08 -4.12 -5.42
N VAL A 37 0.65 -3.53 -6.47
CA VAL A 37 1.45 -2.30 -6.39
C VAL A 37 0.56 -1.10 -6.12
N LEU A 38 -0.61 -1.03 -6.76
CA LEU A 38 -1.60 0.01 -6.49
C LEU A 38 -2.11 -0.04 -5.05
N ILE A 39 -2.35 -1.25 -4.52
CA ILE A 39 -2.76 -1.45 -3.13
C ILE A 39 -1.66 -0.97 -2.17
N LEU A 40 -0.41 -1.40 -2.38
CA LEU A 40 0.73 -0.92 -1.58
C LEU A 40 0.91 0.60 -1.68
N LEU A 41 0.79 1.18 -2.87
CA LEU A 41 0.89 2.63 -3.06
C LEU A 41 -0.22 3.38 -2.30
N ALA A 42 -1.45 2.87 -2.32
CA ALA A 42 -2.54 3.44 -1.55
C ALA A 42 -2.27 3.36 -0.03
N GLY A 43 -1.73 2.24 0.46
CA GLY A 43 -1.29 2.08 1.84
C GLY A 43 -0.21 3.09 2.23
N LEU A 44 0.82 3.26 1.39
CA LEU A 44 1.90 4.23 1.59
C LEU A 44 1.41 5.67 1.59
N VAL A 45 0.54 6.04 0.65
CA VAL A 45 -0.06 7.38 0.61
C VAL A 45 -0.86 7.64 1.89
N CYS A 46 -1.61 6.63 2.38
CA CYS A 46 -2.34 6.75 3.63
C CYS A 46 -1.41 7.02 4.83
N THR A 47 -0.29 6.30 4.95
CA THR A 47 0.66 6.50 6.06
C THR A 47 1.36 7.85 5.99
N VAL A 48 1.79 8.27 4.80
CA VAL A 48 2.40 9.57 4.59
C VAL A 48 1.44 10.71 4.94
N LEU A 49 0.18 10.63 4.50
CA LEU A 49 -0.83 11.63 4.81
C LEU A 49 -1.15 11.68 6.32
N GLY A 50 -1.27 10.51 6.97
CA GLY A 50 -1.49 10.43 8.42
C GLY A 50 -0.37 11.10 9.21
N LYS A 51 0.89 10.84 8.82
CA LYS A 51 2.07 11.45 9.42
C LYS A 51 2.16 12.95 9.13
N LEU A 52 1.85 13.36 7.91
CA LEU A 52 1.81 14.78 7.53
C LEU A 52 0.84 15.58 8.40
N VAL A 53 -0.36 15.06 8.65
CA VAL A 53 -1.36 15.71 9.51
C VAL A 53 -0.83 15.92 10.93
N ILE A 54 -0.01 15.00 11.44
CA ILE A 54 0.52 15.05 12.80
C ILE A 54 1.71 16.00 12.88
N VAL A 55 2.67 15.89 11.96
CA VAL A 55 3.81 16.81 11.87
C VAL A 55 3.30 18.25 11.69
N GLN A 56 2.24 18.46 10.91
CA GLN A 56 1.62 19.78 10.74
C GLN A 56 1.00 20.31 12.04
N ARG A 57 0.47 19.46 12.92
CA ARG A 57 -0.09 19.87 14.22
C ARG A 57 0.99 20.32 15.20
N GLU A 58 2.17 19.72 15.14
CA GLU A 58 3.32 20.06 16.00
C GLU A 58 4.03 21.36 15.58
N ASN A 59 3.74 21.86 14.36
CA ASN A 59 4.28 23.11 13.80
C ASN A 59 5.83 23.27 13.95
N PRO A 60 6.62 22.32 13.43
CA PRO A 60 8.07 22.37 13.54
C PRO A 60 8.67 23.49 12.69
N ALA A 61 9.84 23.99 13.12
CA ALA A 61 10.59 25.01 12.37
C ALA A 61 10.94 24.56 10.93
N ASN A 62 11.22 23.25 10.74
CA ASN A 62 11.59 22.66 9.45
C ASN A 62 10.67 21.49 9.08
N LEU A 63 9.44 21.79 8.64
CA LEU A 63 8.43 20.77 8.30
C LEU A 63 8.94 19.69 7.32
N PHE A 64 9.71 20.06 6.31
CA PHE A 64 10.20 19.10 5.31
C PHE A 64 11.24 18.13 5.85
N ALA A 65 12.17 18.59 6.70
CA ALA A 65 13.20 17.73 7.28
C ALA A 65 12.58 16.71 8.25
N GLU A 66 11.67 17.17 9.11
CA GLU A 66 10.92 16.32 10.03
C GLU A 66 10.04 15.31 9.30
N LEU A 67 9.30 15.77 8.28
CA LEU A 67 8.46 14.91 7.48
C LEU A 67 9.31 13.84 6.76
N ALA A 68 10.44 14.22 6.16
CA ALA A 68 11.33 13.28 5.50
C ALA A 68 11.86 12.23 6.49
N HIS A 69 12.31 12.65 7.67
CA HIS A 69 12.78 11.74 8.71
C HIS A 69 11.69 10.74 9.15
N VAL A 70 10.46 11.22 9.33
CA VAL A 70 9.34 10.38 9.79
C VAL A 70 8.78 9.48 8.67
N VAL A 71 8.82 9.91 7.41
CA VAL A 71 8.26 9.17 6.26
C VAL A 71 9.24 8.15 5.69
N LEU A 72 10.55 8.43 5.74
CA LEU A 72 11.58 7.58 5.11
C LEU A 72 11.54 6.11 5.58
N PRO A 73 11.37 5.79 6.88
CA PRO A 73 11.22 4.39 7.32
C PRO A 73 9.99 3.68 6.73
N ASP A 74 8.88 4.38 6.48
CA ASP A 74 7.71 3.78 5.85
C ASP A 74 7.96 3.51 4.36
N ILE A 75 8.57 4.45 3.65
CA ILE A 75 8.96 4.25 2.24
C ILE A 75 9.87 3.01 2.14
N LEU A 76 10.85 2.91 3.05
CA LEU A 76 11.76 1.76 3.11
C LEU A 76 11.01 0.45 3.37
N PHE A 77 10.09 0.43 4.35
CA PHE A 77 9.26 -0.73 4.65
C PHE A 77 8.45 -1.18 3.43
N PHE A 78 7.74 -0.26 2.77
CA PHE A 78 6.97 -0.57 1.56
C PHE A 78 7.86 -1.03 0.40
N ALA A 79 9.05 -0.47 0.25
CA ALA A 79 10.02 -0.90 -0.76
C ALA A 79 10.50 -2.34 -0.50
N VAL A 80 10.77 -2.70 0.76
CA VAL A 80 11.14 -4.07 1.14
C VAL A 80 10.00 -5.05 0.85
N ILE A 81 8.75 -4.72 1.20
CA ILE A 81 7.58 -5.55 0.87
C ILE A 81 7.43 -5.72 -0.65
N PHE A 82 7.61 -4.65 -1.41
CA PHE A 82 7.60 -4.70 -2.88
C PHE A 82 8.71 -5.60 -3.41
N LEU A 83 9.91 -5.54 -2.83
CA LEU A 83 11.03 -6.41 -3.19
C LEU A 83 10.70 -7.87 -2.90
N ILE A 84 10.11 -8.19 -1.74
CA ILE A 84 9.67 -9.55 -1.39
C ILE A 84 8.67 -10.07 -2.42
N ILE A 85 7.65 -9.28 -2.77
CA ILE A 85 6.68 -9.63 -3.81
C ILE A 85 7.37 -9.87 -5.16
N SER A 86 8.33 -9.00 -5.51
CA SER A 86 9.10 -9.15 -6.75
C SER A 86 9.92 -10.44 -6.76
N CYS A 87 10.55 -10.80 -5.64
CA CYS A 87 11.26 -12.07 -5.46
C CYS A 87 10.32 -13.27 -5.59
N LEU A 88 9.11 -13.23 -5.01
CA LEU A 88 8.11 -14.30 -5.18
C LEU A 88 7.79 -14.56 -6.66
N TYR A 89 7.70 -13.50 -7.48
CA TYR A 89 7.49 -13.64 -8.93
C TYR A 89 8.70 -14.18 -9.68
N ILE A 90 9.93 -13.85 -9.26
CA ILE A 90 11.17 -14.40 -9.84
C ILE A 90 11.27 -15.90 -9.57
N LEU A 91 11.02 -16.31 -8.31
CA LEU A 91 11.12 -17.70 -7.88
C LEU A 91 10.11 -18.59 -8.59
N LYS A 92 8.84 -18.15 -8.65
CA LYS A 92 7.77 -18.94 -9.27
C LYS A 92 6.70 -18.02 -9.86
N PRO A 93 6.70 -17.76 -11.18
CA PRO A 93 5.67 -16.95 -11.83
C PRO A 93 4.37 -17.77 -11.99
N SER A 94 3.65 -17.96 -10.88
CA SER A 94 2.42 -18.75 -10.83
C SER A 94 1.22 -17.91 -10.37
N ALA A 95 0.01 -18.38 -10.68
CA ALA A 95 -1.23 -17.77 -10.17
C ALA A 95 -1.29 -17.76 -8.64
N PHE A 96 -0.68 -18.77 -8.00
CA PHE A 96 -0.55 -18.83 -6.54
C PHE A 96 0.30 -17.67 -6.00
N SER A 97 1.47 -17.43 -6.61
CA SER A 97 2.33 -16.31 -6.22
C SER A 97 1.63 -14.96 -6.38
N ALA A 98 0.80 -14.80 -7.42
CA ALA A 98 -0.02 -13.60 -7.59
C ALA A 98 -1.06 -13.42 -6.48
N ARG A 99 -1.70 -14.50 -6.03
CA ARG A 99 -2.63 -14.47 -4.89
C ARG A 99 -1.89 -14.13 -3.59
N CYS A 100 -0.75 -14.76 -3.33
CA CYS A 100 0.07 -14.45 -2.15
C CYS A 100 0.51 -12.99 -2.14
N ALA A 101 1.00 -12.47 -3.27
CA ALA A 101 1.38 -11.06 -3.40
C ALA A 101 0.21 -10.10 -3.11
N LEU A 102 -0.98 -10.42 -3.64
CA LEU A 102 -2.20 -9.65 -3.39
C LEU A 102 -2.60 -9.67 -1.90
N VAL A 103 -2.53 -10.83 -1.25
CA VAL A 103 -2.82 -10.99 0.19
C VAL A 103 -1.81 -10.21 1.03
N ILE A 104 -0.52 -10.31 0.74
CA ILE A 104 0.53 -9.55 1.44
C ILE A 104 0.28 -8.06 1.30
N ALA A 105 0.04 -7.57 0.08
CA ALA A 105 -0.24 -6.16 -0.18
C ALA A 105 -1.47 -5.66 0.59
N ALA A 106 -2.54 -6.44 0.63
CA ALA A 106 -3.75 -6.10 1.38
C ALA A 106 -3.53 -6.10 2.88
N LEU A 107 -2.85 -7.11 3.44
CA LEU A 107 -2.53 -7.15 4.87
C LEU A 107 -1.71 -5.93 5.28
N VAL A 108 -0.67 -5.59 4.50
CA VAL A 108 0.17 -4.41 4.74
C VAL A 108 -0.65 -3.11 4.65
N SER A 109 -1.56 -3.01 3.68
CA SER A 109 -2.38 -1.80 3.49
C SER A 109 -3.44 -1.65 4.58
N VAL A 110 -4.08 -2.74 5.00
CA VAL A 110 -5.01 -2.75 6.15
C VAL A 110 -4.27 -2.35 7.41
N TRP A 111 -3.10 -2.95 7.66
CA TRP A 111 -2.25 -2.58 8.78
C TRP A 111 -1.90 -1.09 8.76
N SER A 112 -1.54 -0.56 7.59
CA SER A 112 -1.20 0.85 7.38
C SER A 112 -2.37 1.79 7.73
N VAL A 113 -3.58 1.47 7.26
CA VAL A 113 -4.79 2.25 7.57
C VAL A 113 -5.11 2.20 9.06
N LEU A 114 -5.05 1.02 9.69
CA LEU A 114 -5.27 0.87 11.12
C LEU A 114 -4.24 1.65 11.93
N ASN A 115 -2.97 1.59 11.52
CA ASN A 115 -1.89 2.34 12.16
C ASN A 115 -2.13 3.85 12.07
N VAL A 116 -2.53 4.38 10.91
CA VAL A 116 -2.86 5.80 10.75
C VAL A 116 -4.07 6.20 11.58
N GLY A 117 -5.14 5.40 11.58
CA GLY A 117 -6.33 5.68 12.39
C GLY A 117 -6.01 5.71 13.89
N TRP A 118 -5.20 4.76 14.35
CA TRP A 118 -4.72 4.73 15.73
C TRP A 118 -3.82 5.93 16.06
N LEU A 119 -2.91 6.25 15.15
CA LEU A 119 -1.97 7.36 15.30
C LEU A 119 -2.69 8.72 15.36
N ILE A 120 -3.71 8.95 14.54
CA ILE A 120 -4.53 10.18 14.58
C ILE A 120 -5.30 10.28 15.90
N LYS A 121 -5.77 9.15 16.44
CA LYS A 121 -6.58 9.11 17.67
C LYS A 121 -5.74 9.27 18.93
N SER A 122 -4.61 8.58 19.01
CA SER A 122 -3.82 8.42 20.23
C SER A 122 -2.52 9.23 20.24
N GLY A 123 -2.09 9.75 19.09
CA GLY A 123 -0.77 10.36 18.92
C GLY A 123 0.38 9.37 18.89
N VAL A 124 0.12 8.06 19.07
CA VAL A 124 1.14 7.00 19.07
C VAL A 124 0.85 5.95 18.01
N GLN A 125 1.88 5.24 17.53
CA GLN A 125 1.67 4.18 16.55
C GLN A 125 1.07 2.91 17.15
N LEU A 126 0.36 2.16 16.31
CA LEU A 126 -0.23 0.90 16.68
C LEU A 126 0.86 -0.17 16.81
N GLN A 127 1.15 -0.58 18.04
CA GLN A 127 2.06 -1.71 18.28
C GLN A 127 1.34 -3.04 17.98
N PRO A 128 2.03 -4.06 17.44
CA PRO A 128 1.44 -5.39 17.20
C PRO A 128 0.80 -6.02 18.43
N GLY A 129 1.39 -5.81 19.61
CA GLY A 129 0.82 -6.29 20.87
C GLY A 129 -0.55 -5.66 21.19
N ILE A 130 -0.75 -4.38 20.85
CA ILE A 130 -2.04 -3.70 21.04
C ILE A 130 -3.10 -4.29 20.10
N LEU A 131 -2.73 -4.70 18.88
CA LEU A 131 -3.70 -5.35 17.99
C LEU A 131 -4.23 -6.66 18.58
N ILE A 132 -3.36 -7.45 19.22
CA ILE A 132 -3.77 -8.69 19.90
C ILE A 132 -4.78 -8.38 21.01
N VAL A 133 -4.49 -7.37 21.83
CA VAL A 133 -5.40 -6.91 22.90
C VAL A 133 -6.72 -6.43 22.30
N LEU A 134 -6.68 -5.62 21.23
CA LEU A 134 -7.86 -5.10 20.56
C LEU A 134 -8.76 -6.20 19.98
N VAL A 135 -8.14 -7.25 19.43
CA VAL A 135 -8.86 -8.42 18.88
C VAL A 135 -9.44 -9.28 20.01
N ARG A 136 -8.69 -9.45 21.10
CA ARG A 136 -9.16 -10.22 22.26
C ARG A 136 -10.32 -9.53 22.97
N ASP A 137 -10.23 -8.22 23.12
CA ASP A 137 -11.19 -7.40 23.86
C ASP A 137 -12.22 -6.74 22.91
N LEU A 138 -12.30 -7.23 21.67
CA LEU A 138 -13.20 -6.69 20.64
C LEU A 138 -14.66 -6.75 21.09
N GLY A 139 -15.03 -7.78 21.87
CA GLY A 139 -16.36 -7.93 22.44
C GLY A 139 -16.72 -6.80 23.42
N GLU A 140 -15.76 -6.33 24.21
CA GLU A 140 -15.96 -5.23 25.17
C GLU A 140 -15.93 -3.87 24.48
N LEU A 141 -15.16 -3.74 23.41
CA LEU A 141 -15.11 -2.52 22.58
C LEU A 141 -16.33 -2.37 21.67
N TRP A 142 -17.04 -3.45 21.37
CA TRP A 142 -18.14 -3.44 20.40
C TRP A 142 -19.31 -2.50 20.78
N PRO A 143 -19.80 -2.47 22.04
CA PRO A 143 -20.84 -1.52 22.45
C PRO A 143 -20.39 -0.05 22.30
N LEU A 144 -19.12 0.25 22.59
CA LEU A 144 -18.54 1.59 22.40
C LEU A 144 -18.51 1.97 20.91
N VAL A 145 -18.11 1.03 20.06
CA VAL A 145 -18.11 1.20 18.61
C VAL A 145 -19.54 1.44 18.12
N GLN A 146 -20.53 0.65 18.57
CA GLN A 146 -21.93 0.84 18.22
C GLN A 146 -22.47 2.22 18.59
N THR A 147 -22.21 2.70 19.82
CA THR A 147 -22.69 4.03 20.25
C THR A 147 -22.10 5.16 19.39
N HIS A 148 -20.82 5.07 19.01
CA HIS A 148 -20.20 6.01 18.09
C HIS A 148 -20.74 5.90 16.65
N LEU A 149 -21.02 4.69 16.16
CA LEU A 149 -21.62 4.48 14.84
C LEU A 149 -23.03 5.06 14.76
N LEU A 150 -23.86 4.86 15.79
CA LEU A 150 -25.23 5.37 15.83
C LEU A 150 -25.29 6.90 15.82
N ARG A 151 -24.31 7.57 16.44
CA ARG A 151 -24.24 9.04 16.46
C ARG A 151 -23.97 9.65 15.08
N SER A 152 -23.29 8.92 14.20
CA SER A 152 -22.86 9.40 12.88
C SER A 152 -23.29 8.46 11.75
N PHE A 153 -24.57 8.09 11.71
CA PHE A 153 -25.10 7.08 10.76
C PHE A 153 -24.73 7.33 9.29
N LYS A 154 -24.67 8.60 8.85
CA LYS A 154 -24.24 8.95 7.48
C LYS A 154 -22.79 8.54 7.19
N GLN A 155 -21.87 8.81 8.12
CA GLN A 155 -20.45 8.44 7.97
C GLN A 155 -20.30 6.92 7.94
N VAL A 156 -21.10 6.22 8.75
CA VAL A 156 -21.16 4.76 8.78
C VAL A 156 -21.59 4.17 7.45
N ILE A 157 -22.68 4.67 6.85
CA ILE A 157 -23.15 4.16 5.54
C ILE A 157 -22.06 4.32 4.48
N VAL A 158 -21.41 5.49 4.43
CA VAL A 158 -20.33 5.75 3.46
C VAL A 158 -19.16 4.79 3.70
N LEU A 159 -18.76 4.60 4.96
CA LEU A 159 -17.69 3.69 5.33
C LEU A 159 -18.01 2.24 4.95
N ILE A 160 -19.19 1.74 5.31
CA ILE A 160 -19.64 0.38 4.99
C ILE A 160 -19.68 0.20 3.46
N THR A 161 -20.23 1.16 2.72
CA THR A 161 -20.29 1.10 1.26
C THR A 161 -18.88 1.02 0.66
N MET A 162 -17.95 1.85 1.14
CA MET A 162 -16.57 1.85 0.68
C MET A 162 -15.87 0.51 1.00
N VAL A 163 -16.04 -0.02 2.22
CA VAL A 163 -15.51 -1.33 2.63
C VAL A 163 -16.08 -2.46 1.78
N VAL A 164 -17.39 -2.47 1.52
CA VAL A 164 -18.03 -3.49 0.69
C VAL A 164 -17.52 -3.41 -0.74
N VAL A 165 -17.46 -2.22 -1.35
CA VAL A 165 -16.96 -2.05 -2.74
C VAL A 165 -15.50 -2.51 -2.85
N VAL A 166 -14.63 -2.07 -1.95
CA VAL A 166 -13.21 -2.45 -1.94
C VAL A 166 -13.05 -3.93 -1.66
N GLY A 167 -13.80 -4.47 -0.70
CA GLY A 167 -13.79 -5.88 -0.31
C GLY A 167 -14.26 -6.80 -1.44
N THR A 168 -15.37 -6.45 -2.11
CA THR A 168 -15.86 -7.19 -3.29
C THR A 168 -14.86 -7.13 -4.44
N TYR A 169 -14.29 -5.94 -4.72
CA TYR A 169 -13.25 -5.81 -5.74
C TYR A 169 -12.02 -6.66 -5.42
N PHE A 170 -11.58 -6.65 -4.16
CA PHE A 170 -10.45 -7.44 -3.69
C PHE A 170 -10.72 -8.95 -3.79
N LEU A 171 -11.89 -9.41 -3.33
CA LEU A 171 -12.27 -10.82 -3.40
C LEU A 171 -12.38 -11.30 -4.85
N TRP A 172 -13.01 -10.50 -5.71
CA TRP A 172 -13.06 -10.77 -7.15
C TRP A 172 -11.65 -10.89 -7.74
N ARG A 173 -10.74 -10.01 -7.32
CA ARG A 173 -9.34 -10.02 -7.78
C ARG A 173 -8.55 -11.22 -7.27
N LEU A 174 -8.80 -11.65 -6.04
CA LEU A 174 -8.18 -12.83 -5.43
C LEU A 174 -8.62 -14.11 -6.14
N LEU A 175 -9.90 -14.20 -6.50
CA LEU A 175 -10.46 -15.33 -7.24
C LEU A 175 -9.95 -15.37 -8.69
N ARG A 176 -9.79 -14.20 -9.33
CA ARG A 176 -9.31 -14.05 -10.72
C ARG A 176 -7.97 -13.30 -10.78
N PRO A 177 -6.85 -13.95 -10.41
CA PRO A 177 -5.54 -13.32 -10.47
C PRO A 177 -5.18 -12.95 -11.91
N ASP A 178 -4.46 -11.84 -12.09
CA ASP A 178 -3.98 -11.43 -13.41
C ASP A 178 -3.02 -12.47 -14.00
N LYS A 179 -3.00 -12.53 -15.35
CA LYS A 179 -2.03 -13.35 -16.06
C LYS A 179 -0.63 -12.84 -15.77
N VAL A 180 0.16 -13.65 -15.07
CA VAL A 180 1.56 -13.35 -14.77
C VAL A 180 2.38 -13.45 -16.06
N VAL A 181 3.13 -12.40 -16.38
CA VAL A 181 4.10 -12.44 -17.47
C VAL A 181 5.18 -13.46 -17.12
N SER A 182 5.35 -14.48 -17.95
CA SER A 182 6.27 -15.60 -17.69
C SER A 182 7.76 -15.23 -17.77
N VAL A 183 8.08 -14.05 -18.30
CA VAL A 183 9.46 -13.60 -18.54
C VAL A 183 10.11 -13.17 -17.22
N ARG A 184 10.88 -14.09 -16.60
CA ARG A 184 11.60 -13.87 -15.33
C ARG A 184 12.54 -12.67 -15.37
N ILE A 185 13.20 -12.43 -16.50
CA ILE A 185 14.16 -11.32 -16.69
C ILE A 185 13.50 -9.96 -16.41
N HIS A 186 12.24 -9.79 -16.78
CA HIS A 186 11.53 -8.53 -16.52
C HIS A 186 11.37 -8.28 -15.01
N HIS A 187 10.99 -9.31 -14.26
CA HIS A 187 10.86 -9.24 -12.81
C HIS A 187 12.20 -9.04 -12.11
N ALA A 188 13.26 -9.68 -12.58
CA ALA A 188 14.61 -9.50 -12.05
C ALA A 188 15.09 -8.05 -12.20
N ARG A 189 14.91 -7.42 -13.37
CA ARG A 189 15.33 -6.03 -13.59
C ARG A 189 14.62 -5.05 -12.65
N TRP A 190 13.32 -5.23 -12.44
CA TRP A 190 12.56 -4.43 -11.47
C TRP A 190 13.02 -4.67 -10.04
N ALA A 191 13.22 -5.92 -9.64
CA ALA A 191 13.72 -6.26 -8.31
C ALA A 191 15.10 -5.66 -8.05
N THR A 192 16.02 -5.72 -9.02
CA THR A 192 17.34 -5.08 -8.92
C THR A 192 17.21 -3.57 -8.78
N GLY A 193 16.36 -2.92 -9.57
CA GLY A 193 16.11 -1.48 -9.46
C GLY A 193 15.61 -1.08 -8.07
N VAL A 194 14.67 -1.84 -7.51
CA VAL A 194 14.15 -1.59 -6.15
C VAL A 194 15.19 -1.91 -5.08
N ALA A 195 15.99 -2.97 -5.23
CA ALA A 195 17.06 -3.28 -4.29
C ALA A 195 18.10 -2.14 -4.23
N VAL A 196 18.50 -1.59 -5.38
CA VAL A 196 19.38 -0.42 -5.44
C VAL A 196 18.73 0.79 -4.77
N ALA A 197 17.44 1.05 -5.02
CA ALA A 197 16.71 2.13 -4.37
C ALA A 197 16.67 1.96 -2.83
N ILE A 198 16.45 0.75 -2.32
CA ILE A 198 16.49 0.43 -0.88
C ILE A 198 17.87 0.75 -0.31
N VAL A 199 18.95 0.35 -0.97
CA VAL A 199 20.33 0.64 -0.52
C VAL A 199 20.56 2.16 -0.45
N VAL A 200 20.15 2.90 -1.48
CA VAL A 200 20.25 4.37 -1.48
C VAL A 200 19.43 5.00 -0.37
N LEU A 201 18.20 4.52 -0.13
CA LEU A 201 17.34 5.00 0.96
C LEU A 201 17.95 4.72 2.34
N LEU A 202 18.60 3.56 2.54
CA LEU A 202 19.32 3.24 3.77
C LEU A 202 20.50 4.20 4.00
N PHE A 203 21.29 4.50 2.96
CA PHE A 203 22.36 5.49 3.05
C PHE A 203 21.82 6.90 3.34
N ALA A 204 20.73 7.30 2.68
CA ALA A 204 20.07 8.57 2.96
C ALA A 204 19.60 8.64 4.42
N GLN A 205 19.03 7.55 4.95
CA GLN A 205 18.60 7.49 6.34
C GLN A 205 19.76 7.64 7.32
N LEU A 206 20.92 7.03 7.03
CA LEU A 206 22.13 7.15 7.85
C LEU A 206 22.63 8.61 7.88
N MET A 207 22.65 9.28 6.73
CA MET A 207 23.07 10.69 6.63
C MET A 207 22.12 11.65 7.34
N VAL A 208 20.81 11.41 7.21
CA VAL A 208 19.81 12.22 7.94
C VAL A 208 19.99 12.05 9.44
N ARG A 209 20.28 10.83 9.93
CA ARG A 209 20.43 10.58 11.37
C ARG A 209 21.65 11.27 12.00
N SER A 210 22.72 11.53 11.24
CA SER A 210 23.96 12.10 11.79
C SER A 210 23.90 13.60 12.08
N GLU A 211 23.05 14.37 11.40
CA GLU A 211 23.06 15.84 11.51
C GLU A 211 22.09 16.40 12.55
N THR A 212 21.21 15.55 13.07
CA THR A 212 20.07 16.00 13.83
C THR A 212 20.15 15.58 15.30
N SER A 213 20.42 16.55 16.18
CA SER A 213 19.98 16.50 17.58
C SER A 213 18.45 16.71 17.62
N LEU A 214 17.72 15.74 17.10
CA LEU A 214 16.27 15.81 16.90
C LEU A 214 15.57 15.84 18.25
N GLY A 215 14.58 16.73 18.39
CA GLY A 215 13.79 16.86 19.61
C GLY A 215 13.06 15.57 19.97
N PHE A 216 12.57 15.49 21.21
CA PHE A 216 11.87 14.31 21.74
C PHE A 216 10.76 13.78 20.81
N THR A 217 10.02 14.66 20.14
CA THR A 217 8.92 14.29 19.23
C THR A 217 9.40 13.49 18.01
N SER A 218 10.49 13.90 17.38
CA SER A 218 11.10 13.20 16.25
C SER A 218 11.75 11.89 16.64
N GLU A 219 12.26 11.78 17.87
CA GLU A 219 12.77 10.54 18.41
C GLU A 219 11.61 9.55 18.64
N VAL A 220 10.52 9.98 19.29
CA VAL A 220 9.31 9.17 19.49
C VAL A 220 8.68 8.75 18.15
N LEU A 221 8.60 9.65 17.17
CA LEU A 221 8.07 9.35 15.84
C LEU A 221 9.03 8.50 14.99
N GLY A 222 10.35 8.59 15.22
CA GLY A 222 11.37 7.77 14.56
C GLY A 222 11.39 6.32 15.06
N PHE A 223 11.23 6.13 16.38
CA PHE A 223 10.95 4.81 16.98
C PHE A 223 9.61 4.24 16.56
N SER A 224 8.71 5.11 16.09
CA SER A 224 7.43 4.76 15.51
C SER A 224 7.59 4.49 14.01
N SER A 225 8.27 3.40 13.64
CA SER A 225 8.21 2.88 12.28
C SER A 225 7.79 1.41 12.28
N HIS A 226 7.15 0.98 11.19
CA HIS A 226 6.77 -0.42 10.97
C HIS A 226 7.93 -1.39 11.23
N TRP A 227 9.16 -0.97 10.93
CA TRP A 227 10.37 -1.70 11.19
C TRP A 227 10.64 -1.91 12.69
N TYR A 228 10.55 -0.86 13.50
CA TYR A 228 10.75 -0.96 14.94
C TYR A 228 9.66 -1.77 15.63
N ALA A 229 8.41 -1.65 15.16
CA ALA A 229 7.30 -2.47 15.63
C ALA A 229 7.55 -3.97 15.37
N LEU A 230 8.08 -4.32 14.20
CA LEU A 230 8.50 -5.69 13.88
C LEU A 230 9.72 -6.13 14.72
N ALA A 231 10.75 -5.29 14.79
CA ALA A 231 11.97 -5.61 15.53
C ALA A 231 11.69 -5.88 17.02
N SER A 232 10.86 -5.06 17.66
CA SER A 232 10.51 -5.23 19.07
C SER A 232 9.75 -6.52 19.36
N THR A 233 8.90 -7.00 18.43
CA THR A 233 8.24 -8.30 18.59
C THR A 233 9.23 -9.45 18.59
N VAL A 234 10.27 -9.39 17.75
CA VAL A 234 11.31 -10.42 17.70
C VAL A 234 12.16 -10.38 18.97
N THR A 235 12.61 -9.19 19.40
CA THR A 235 13.48 -9.05 20.58
C THR A 235 12.79 -9.46 21.89
N ASN A 236 11.50 -9.12 22.08
CA ASN A 236 10.76 -9.52 23.28
C ASN A 236 10.57 -11.03 23.40
N SER A 237 10.41 -11.75 22.28
CA SER A 237 10.33 -13.22 22.30
C SER A 237 11.61 -13.86 22.83
N TYR A 238 12.78 -13.30 22.52
CA TYR A 238 14.05 -13.80 23.04
C TYR A 238 14.18 -13.59 24.55
N ASN A 239 13.85 -12.41 25.08
CA ASN A 239 14.02 -12.12 26.51
C ASN A 239 13.12 -13.00 27.41
N ASN A 240 11.86 -13.24 27.01
CA ASN A 240 10.97 -14.11 27.77
C ASN A 240 11.45 -15.57 27.85
N GLN A 241 12.22 -16.03 26.86
CA GLN A 241 12.76 -17.39 26.83
C GLN A 241 13.94 -17.57 27.80
N TYR A 242 14.67 -16.49 28.13
CA TYR A 242 15.79 -16.53 29.07
C TYR A 242 15.39 -16.25 30.52
N SER A 243 14.27 -15.59 30.78
CA SER A 243 13.77 -15.37 32.15
C SER A 243 13.01 -16.58 32.74
N ALA A 244 12.70 -17.59 31.91
CA ALA A 244 12.00 -18.81 32.33
C ALA A 244 12.93 -20.02 32.51
N ALA A 245 14.24 -19.84 32.37
CA ALA A 245 15.28 -20.84 32.57
C ALA A 245 16.13 -20.46 33.79
#